data_AF-A0A920RXM3-F1
#
_entry.id   AF-A0A920RXM3-F1
#
_cell.length_a   1.000
_cell.length_b   1.000
_cell.length_c   1.000
_cell.angle_alpha   90.00
_cell.angle_beta   90.00
_cell.angle_gamma   90.00
#
_symmetry.space_group_name_H-M   'P 1'
#
loop_
_entity.id
_entity.type
_entity.pdbx_description
1 polymer ?
#
loop_
_entity_poly.entity_id
_entity_poly.type
_entity_poly.pdbx_seq_one_letter_code
_entity_poly.pdbx_strand_id
1 'polypeptide(L)' 'MSIPQNKYIHHPIPIMQQQSMSLPSFLPFLENIESDVCIIGAGFTGINTAINLAKKGFDVVVIESAKVGWGASGRNGVN' A
#
# COMPACT_ATOMS: atom_id res chain seq x y z
N MET A 1 -22.41 -0.20 58.17
CA MET A 1 -21.39 0.27 57.21
C MET A 1 -20.88 -0.96 56.47
N SER A 2 -21.24 -1.08 55.18
CA SER A 2 -20.57 -1.75 54.03
C SER A 2 -19.88 -3.13 54.25
N ILE A 3 -19.93 -4.17 53.40
CA ILE A 3 -19.97 -4.32 51.92
C ILE A 3 -20.45 -5.78 51.60
N PRO A 4 -21.24 -6.03 50.53
CA PRO A 4 -21.60 -7.39 50.09
C PRO A 4 -20.47 -8.12 49.34
N GLN A 5 -20.37 -9.44 49.55
CA GLN A 5 -19.55 -10.35 48.75
C GLN A 5 -20.13 -10.48 47.34
N ASN A 6 -19.58 -9.75 46.36
CA ASN A 6 -19.59 -10.19 44.98
C ASN A 6 -18.43 -9.56 44.21
N LYS A 7 -17.39 -10.33 43.89
CA LYS A 7 -16.35 -9.91 42.95
C LYS A 7 -16.00 -11.06 42.01
N TYR A 8 -16.96 -11.41 41.17
CA TYR A 8 -16.67 -11.91 39.83
C TYR A 8 -15.97 -10.80 39.06
N ILE A 9 -14.64 -10.81 38.96
CA ILE A 9 -13.97 -10.03 37.91
C ILE A 9 -12.82 -10.86 37.35
N HIS A 10 -13.16 -11.55 36.26
CA HIS A 10 -12.45 -11.61 34.99
C HIS A 10 -10.96 -11.25 35.04
N HIS A 11 -10.15 -12.23 34.67
CA HIS A 11 -8.74 -12.06 34.43
C HIS A 11 -8.53 -10.90 33.45
N PRO A 12 -7.70 -9.90 33.79
CA PRO A 12 -7.37 -8.84 32.85
C PRO A 12 -6.61 -9.48 31.69
N ILE A 13 -7.20 -9.47 30.50
CA ILE A 13 -6.42 -9.56 29.26
C ILE A 13 -5.46 -8.36 29.31
N PRO A 14 -4.13 -8.56 29.35
CA PRO A 14 -3.21 -7.45 29.46
C PRO A 14 -3.28 -6.58 28.20
N ILE A 15 -3.73 -5.34 28.37
CA ILE A 15 -3.65 -4.27 27.38
C ILE A 15 -2.18 -3.85 27.29
N MET A 16 -1.37 -4.57 26.50
CA MET A 16 0.00 -4.15 26.12
C MET A 16 0.46 -4.79 24.79
N GLN A 17 -0.21 -4.49 23.67
CA GLN A 17 0.43 -4.45 22.34
C GLN A 17 -0.24 -3.38 21.48
N GLN A 18 -0.17 -2.12 21.93
CA GLN A 18 -0.52 -0.96 21.13
C GLN A 18 0.78 -0.24 20.74
N GLN A 19 1.50 -0.76 19.74
CA GLN A 19 2.60 -0.16 18.96
C GLN A 19 3.17 -1.28 18.08
N SER A 20 2.88 -1.38 16.78
CA SER A 20 3.17 -0.40 15.75
C SER A 20 2.03 -0.31 14.73
N MET A 21 1.34 0.83 14.66
CA MET A 21 0.72 1.24 13.40
C MET A 21 1.84 1.67 12.45
N SER A 22 2.49 0.70 11.80
CA SER A 22 3.02 0.99 10.48
C SER A 22 1.80 1.02 9.57
N LEU A 23 1.30 2.22 9.26
CA LEU A 23 0.46 2.39 8.07
C LEU A 23 1.20 1.68 6.93
N PRO A 24 0.54 0.77 6.18
CA PRO A 24 1.19 0.17 5.03
C PRO A 24 1.70 1.31 4.16
N SER A 25 2.97 1.24 3.75
CA SER A 25 3.64 2.28 2.95
C SER A 25 3.03 2.50 1.58
N PHE A 26 1.95 1.77 1.27
CA PHE A 26 1.06 1.95 0.15
C PHE A 26 -0.35 1.75 0.69
N LEU A 27 -1.18 2.80 0.66
CA LEU A 27 -2.61 2.62 0.88
C LEU A 27 -3.09 1.59 -0.15
N PRO A 28 -3.68 0.44 0.26
CA PRO A 28 -4.36 -0.41 -0.71
C PRO A 28 -5.40 0.47 -1.38
N PHE A 29 -5.40 0.44 -2.71
CA PHE A 29 -6.28 1.22 -3.54
C PHE A 29 -7.73 0.86 -3.19
N LEU A 30 -8.34 1.64 -2.29
CA LEU A 30 -9.67 1.41 -1.70
C LEU A 30 -10.77 2.13 -2.51
N GLU A 31 -10.37 3.01 -3.40
CA GLU A 31 -11.25 3.71 -4.32
C GLU A 31 -11.24 3.00 -5.68
N ASN A 32 -12.23 3.25 -6.52
CA ASN A 32 -12.19 2.79 -7.91
C ASN A 32 -11.55 3.90 -8.74
N ILE A 33 -10.51 3.59 -9.53
CA ILE A 33 -9.95 4.49 -10.53
C ILE A 33 -10.44 3.96 -11.88
N GLU A 34 -11.08 4.83 -12.64
CA GLU A 34 -11.36 4.62 -14.05
C GLU A 34 -10.24 5.26 -14.87
N SER A 35 -9.85 4.59 -15.96
CA SER A 35 -8.84 5.08 -16.90
C SER A 35 -9.00 4.37 -18.23
N ASP A 36 -8.53 4.95 -19.33
CA ASP A 36 -8.51 4.27 -20.63
C ASP A 36 -7.57 3.06 -20.62
N VAL A 37 -6.43 3.18 -19.91
CA VAL A 37 -5.41 2.13 -19.84
C VAL A 37 -4.81 2.01 -18.44
N CYS A 38 -4.84 0.79 -17.88
CA CYS A 38 -4.12 0.44 -16.66
C CYS A 38 -2.87 -0.38 -16.97
N ILE A 39 -1.70 0.06 -16.48
CA ILE A 39 -0.40 -0.60 -16.65
C ILE A 39 0.05 -1.16 -15.29
N ILE A 40 0.35 -2.46 -15.25
CA ILE A 40 0.89 -3.13 -14.08
C ILE A 40 2.41 -3.25 -14.20
N GLY A 41 3.15 -2.60 -13.30
CA GLY A 41 4.60 -2.58 -13.21
C GLY A 41 5.21 -1.26 -13.68
N ALA A 42 5.89 -0.54 -12.77
CA ALA A 42 6.54 0.73 -13.07
C ALA A 42 8.05 0.56 -13.36
N GLY A 43 8.39 -0.43 -14.18
CA GLY A 43 9.73 -0.63 -14.73
C GLY A 43 9.99 0.22 -15.99
N PHE A 44 11.13 0.00 -16.66
CA PHE A 44 11.50 0.76 -17.86
C PHE A 44 10.44 0.68 -18.95
N THR A 45 9.98 -0.53 -19.27
CA THR A 45 8.94 -0.74 -20.29
C THR A 45 7.62 -0.11 -19.88
N GLY A 46 7.17 -0.32 -18.64
CA GLY A 46 5.89 0.20 -18.16
C GLY A 46 5.81 1.73 -18.21
N ILE A 47 6.85 2.42 -17.75
CA ILE A 47 6.93 3.89 -17.79
C ILE A 47 7.03 4.40 -19.23
N ASN A 48 7.85 3.77 -20.08
CA ASN A 48 7.94 4.17 -21.49
C ASN A 48 6.59 4.02 -22.20
N THR A 49 5.87 2.92 -21.95
CA THR A 49 4.52 2.73 -22.48
C THR A 49 3.56 3.79 -21.97
N ALA A 50 3.57 4.08 -20.67
CA ALA A 50 2.72 5.09 -20.06
C ALA A 50 2.94 6.48 -20.68
N ILE A 51 4.20 6.91 -20.83
CA ILE A 51 4.53 8.19 -21.47
C ILE A 51 4.05 8.24 -22.92
N ASN A 52 4.24 7.16 -23.69
CA ASN A 52 3.82 7.13 -25.09
C ASN A 52 2.30 7.18 -25.25
N LEU A 53 1.55 6.56 -24.33
CA LEU A 53 0.08 6.60 -24.33
C LEU A 53 -0.45 7.95 -23.84
N ALA A 54 0.10 8.50 -22.76
CA ALA A 54 -0.27 9.83 -22.27
C ALA A 54 -0.03 10.92 -23.33
N LYS A 55 1.08 10.84 -24.09
CA LYS A 55 1.36 11.74 -25.23
C LYS A 55 0.34 11.64 -26.36
N LYS A 56 -0.38 10.53 -26.47
CA LYS A 56 -1.47 10.32 -27.44
C LYS A 56 -2.84 10.74 -26.89
N GLY A 57 -2.90 11.22 -25.65
CA GLY A 57 -4.12 11.73 -25.02
C GLY A 57 -4.94 10.71 -24.25
N PHE A 58 -4.40 9.51 -24.00
CA PHE A 58 -5.06 8.52 -23.14
C PHE A 58 -4.93 8.89 -21.67
N ASP A 59 -5.98 8.64 -20.88
CA ASP A 59 -5.88 8.58 -19.43
C ASP A 59 -5.25 7.25 -19.00
N VAL A 60 -4.10 7.34 -18.32
CA VAL A 60 -3.24 6.17 -18.05
C VAL A 60 -2.90 6.09 -16.58
N VAL A 61 -3.15 4.92 -16.00
CA VAL A 61 -2.81 4.60 -14.61
C VAL A 61 -1.69 3.58 -14.60
N VAL A 62 -0.67 3.80 -13.76
CA VAL A 62 0.42 2.85 -13.56
C VAL A 62 0.43 2.40 -12.09
N ILE A 63 0.40 1.09 -11.88
CA ILE A 63 0.40 0.47 -10.54
C ILE A 63 1.72 -0.27 -10.34
N GLU A 64 2.37 -0.04 -9.21
CA GLU A 64 3.61 -0.73 -8.80
C GLU A 64 3.52 -1.14 -7.33
N SER A 65 3.99 -2.34 -7.04
CA SER A 65 4.02 -2.93 -5.70
C SER A 65 5.11 -2.33 -4.78
N ALA A 66 6.14 -1.75 -5.39
CA ALA A 66 7.28 -1.14 -4.71
C ALA A 66 7.48 0.33 -5.15
N LYS A 67 8.71 0.83 -5.08
CA LYS A 67 9.06 2.13 -5.66
C LYS A 67 9.16 2.00 -7.19
N VAL A 68 8.79 3.06 -7.90
CA VAL A 68 9.01 3.19 -9.34
C VAL A 68 10.46 2.81 -9.69
N GLY A 69 10.63 1.93 -10.68
CA GLY A 69 11.93 1.45 -11.13
C GLY A 69 12.61 0.40 -10.23
N TRP A 70 11.99 -0.08 -9.15
CA TRP A 70 12.63 -0.98 -8.17
C TRP A 70 13.02 -2.37 -8.71
N GLY A 71 12.35 -2.84 -9.77
CA GLY A 71 12.63 -4.15 -10.38
C GLY A 71 13.96 -4.22 -11.14
N ALA A 72 14.11 -5.25 -11.99
CA ALA A 72 15.35 -5.52 -12.74
C ALA A 72 15.87 -4.30 -13.51
N SER A 73 14.99 -3.47 -14.10
CA SER A 73 15.40 -2.29 -14.87
C SER A 73 16.12 -1.21 -14.06
N GLY A 74 15.90 -1.09 -12.74
CA GLY A 74 16.63 -0.14 -11.89
C GLY A 74 17.81 -0.74 -11.13
N ARG A 75 17.83 -2.07 -10.95
CA ARG A 75 18.93 -2.78 -10.24
C ARG A 75 20.08 -3.18 -11.16
N ASN A 76 19.89 -3.15 -12.48
CA ASN A 76 20.92 -3.48 -13.47
C ASN A 76 21.76 -2.26 -13.94
N GLY A 77 21.56 -1.07 -13.35
CA GLY A 77 22.20 0.18 -13.76
C GLY A 77 23.39 0.64 -12.91
N VAL A 78 23.86 -0.18 -11.96
CA VAL A 78 25.02 0.11 -11.11
C VAL A 78 26.09 -0.98 -11.26
N ASN A 79 26.78 -0.96 -12.39
CA ASN A 79 28.15 -1.46 -12.49
C ASN A 79 28.92 -0.64 -13.53
#